data_AF-A0A8C9PHS2-F1
#
_entry.id   AF-A0A8C9PHS2-F1
#
_cell.length_a   1.000
_cell.length_b   1.000
_cell.length_c   1.000
_cell.angle_alpha   90.00
_cell.angle_beta   90.00
_cell.angle_gamma   90.00
#
_symmetry.space_group_name_H-M   'P 1'
#
loop_
_entity.id
_entity.type
_entity.pdbx_description
1 polymer ?
#
loop_
_entity_poly.entity_id
_entity_poly.type
_entity_poly.pdbx_seq_one_letter_code
_entity_poly.pdbx_strand_id
1 'polypeptide(L)'
;MVAELEYESVLCVKPDVSVYRIPPRASNRGYRASDWKLDQPDWTSRLRITSKGKIAYIKLEDKVSGELFAQAPVEQYPGIAVETVTDSSRYFVIRIQDGTGRSAFIGLEGMF
;
A
#
# COMPACT_ATOMS: atom_id res chain seq x y z
N MET A 1 -16.71 -6.77 -32.09
CA MET A 1 -16.67 -6.79 -30.61
C MET A 1 -15.32 -7.29 -30.18
N VAL A 2 -14.37 -6.37 -29.96
CA VAL A 2 -13.12 -6.72 -29.30
C VAL A 2 -13.47 -6.83 -27.83
N ALA A 3 -13.23 -8.01 -27.24
CA ALA A 3 -13.06 -8.04 -25.80
C ALA A 3 -11.84 -7.17 -25.54
N GLU A 4 -12.04 -5.95 -25.05
CA GLU A 4 -10.97 -5.21 -24.40
C GLU A 4 -10.49 -6.11 -23.27
N LEU A 5 -9.48 -6.91 -23.58
CA LEU A 5 -8.72 -7.67 -22.60
C LEU A 5 -8.25 -6.61 -21.61
N GLU A 6 -8.92 -6.52 -20.46
CA GLU A 6 -8.49 -5.70 -19.33
C GLU A 6 -7.08 -6.14 -19.00
N TYR A 7 -6.11 -5.44 -19.58
CA TYR A 7 -4.72 -5.82 -19.54
C TYR A 7 -4.25 -5.60 -18.10
N GLU A 8 -3.96 -6.69 -17.40
CA GLU A 8 -3.35 -6.64 -16.08
C GLU A 8 -1.83 -6.56 -16.28
N SER A 9 -1.27 -5.36 -16.15
CA SER A 9 0.17 -5.13 -16.19
C SER A 9 0.72 -5.05 -14.78
N VAL A 10 1.76 -5.83 -14.48
CA VAL A 10 2.54 -5.63 -13.24
C VAL A 10 3.45 -4.42 -13.45
N LEU A 11 3.15 -3.31 -12.78
CA LEU A 11 3.94 -2.08 -12.88
C LEU A 11 5.24 -2.20 -12.07
N CYS A 12 5.16 -2.77 -10.87
CA CYS A 12 6.31 -2.85 -9.98
C CYS A 12 6.17 -4.04 -9.03
N VAL A 13 7.28 -4.71 -8.75
CA VAL A 13 7.40 -5.66 -7.65
C VAL A 13 8.59 -5.26 -6.83
N LYS A 14 8.37 -4.97 -5.55
CA LYS A 14 9.43 -4.71 -4.58
C LYS A 14 9.43 -5.86 -3.57
N PRO A 15 10.46 -6.72 -3.58
CA PRO A 15 10.52 -7.90 -2.73
C PRO A 15 10.80 -7.58 -1.26
N ASP A 16 11.19 -6.35 -0.95
CA ASP A 16 11.58 -5.90 0.38
C ASP A 16 10.89 -4.56 0.67
N VAL A 17 9.80 -4.63 1.42
CA VAL A 17 9.05 -3.45 1.88
C VAL A 17 8.72 -3.63 3.35
N SER A 18 9.09 -2.64 4.15
CA SER A 18 8.77 -2.63 5.57
C SER A 18 7.38 -2.03 5.77
N VAL A 19 6.50 -2.76 6.46
CA VAL A 19 5.15 -2.33 6.77
C VAL A 19 5.07 -1.92 8.23
N TYR A 20 4.40 -0.79 8.47
CA TYR A 20 4.18 -0.20 9.77
C TYR A 20 2.68 -0.05 9.99
N ARG A 21 2.14 -0.56 11.11
CA ARG A 21 0.74 -0.30 11.44
C ARG A 21 0.58 1.11 11.97
N ILE A 22 -0.24 1.89 11.28
CA ILE A 22 -0.64 3.22 11.74
C ILE A 22 -2.02 3.13 12.39
N PRO A 23 -2.23 3.75 13.56
CA PRO A 23 -3.55 3.84 14.14
C PRO A 23 -4.52 4.54 13.17
N PRO A 24 -5.80 4.10 13.14
CA PRO A 24 -6.81 4.73 12.31
C PRO A 24 -6.98 6.21 12.70
N ARG A 25 -7.01 7.06 11.69
CA ARG A 25 -7.04 8.52 11.74
C ARG A 25 -8.03 9.03 12.81
N ALA A 26 -7.51 9.69 13.85
CA ALA A 26 -8.34 10.36 14.87
C ALA A 26 -8.56 11.87 14.59
N SER A 27 -7.85 12.47 13.64
CA SER A 27 -8.01 13.89 13.30
C SER A 27 -7.33 14.29 12.00
N ASN A 28 -7.73 15.44 11.46
CA ASN A 28 -7.27 16.10 10.23
C ASN A 28 -5.77 16.54 10.26
N ARG A 29 -4.93 15.94 11.11
CA ARG A 29 -3.48 16.14 11.12
C ARG A 29 -2.87 15.16 10.12
N GLY A 30 -2.04 15.67 9.21
CA GLY A 30 -1.29 14.85 8.26
C GLY A 30 -0.44 13.79 8.96
N TYR A 31 -0.18 12.69 8.28
CA TYR A 31 0.64 11.61 8.82
C TYR A 31 2.10 12.07 8.99
N ARG A 32 2.68 11.81 10.17
CA ARG A 32 4.09 12.03 10.48
C ARG A 32 4.76 10.70 10.75
N ALA A 33 5.84 10.39 10.03
CA ALA A 33 6.62 9.18 10.22
C ALA A 33 7.21 9.13 11.65
N SER A 34 7.45 10.28 12.27
CA SER A 34 7.94 10.37 13.66
C SER A 34 6.93 9.85 14.69
N ASP A 35 5.64 9.75 14.36
CA ASP A 35 4.60 9.15 15.22
C ASP A 35 4.56 7.62 15.07
N TRP A 36 5.23 7.09 14.05
CA TRP A 36 5.25 5.67 13.75
C TRP A 36 6.45 5.03 14.46
N LYS A 37 6.32 3.74 14.80
CA LYS A 37 7.44 2.96 15.32
C LYS A 37 8.41 2.59 14.20
N LEU A 38 9.12 3.57 13.66
CA LEU A 38 10.13 3.38 12.60
C LEU A 38 11.24 2.39 13.01
N ASP A 39 11.48 2.28 14.31
CA ASP A 39 12.48 1.41 14.92
C ASP A 39 12.12 -0.09 14.87
N GLN A 40 10.82 -0.41 14.76
CA GLN A 40 10.32 -1.78 14.70
C GLN A 40 9.28 -1.91 13.59
N PRO A 41 9.69 -2.37 12.38
CA PRO A 41 8.70 -2.73 11.37
C PRO A 41 7.78 -3.82 11.91
N ASP A 42 6.47 -3.62 11.73
CA ASP A 42 5.47 -4.58 12.20
C ASP A 42 5.61 -5.92 11.47
N TRP A 43 5.86 -5.85 10.16
CA TRP A 43 6.27 -6.98 9.34
C TRP A 43 6.93 -6.48 8.05
N THR A 44 7.66 -7.36 7.38
CA THR A 44 8.25 -7.08 6.07
C THR A 44 7.54 -7.91 5.02
N SER A 45 7.02 -7.28 3.97
CA SER A 45 6.29 -7.96 2.91
C SER A 45 6.85 -7.60 1.54
N ARG A 46 6.51 -8.40 0.54
CA ARG A 46 6.68 -8.09 -0.87
C ARG A 46 5.48 -7.27 -1.33
N LEU A 47 5.76 -6.10 -1.89
CA LEU A 47 4.76 -5.26 -2.51
C LEU A 47 4.72 -5.53 -4.01
N ARG A 48 3.54 -5.77 -4.55
CA ARG A 48 3.27 -5.98 -5.97
C ARG A 48 2.20 -5.01 -6.44
N ILE A 49 2.51 -4.21 -7.44
CA ILE A 49 1.56 -3.29 -8.05
C ILE A 49 1.14 -3.86 -9.41
N THR A 50 -0.15 -4.13 -9.56
CA THR A 50 -0.79 -4.58 -10.81
C THR A 50 -1.79 -3.53 -11.26
N SER A 51 -1.64 -2.97 -12.45
CA SER A 51 -2.66 -2.12 -13.07
C SER A 51 -3.59 -2.95 -13.93
N LYS A 52 -4.90 -2.84 -13.70
CA LYS A 52 -5.93 -3.45 -14.54
C LYS A 52 -6.79 -2.32 -15.12
N GLY A 53 -6.63 -2.05 -16.41
CA GLY A 53 -7.31 -0.94 -17.07
C GLY A 53 -6.90 0.42 -16.48
N LYS A 54 -7.86 1.14 -15.87
CA LYS A 54 -7.64 2.47 -15.24
C LYS A 54 -7.40 2.39 -13.73
N ILE A 55 -7.43 1.21 -13.14
CA ILE A 55 -7.31 1.00 -11.69
C ILE A 55 -5.97 0.31 -11.41
N ALA A 56 -5.20 0.83 -10.46
CA ALA A 56 -4.02 0.16 -9.96
C ALA A 56 -4.36 -0.63 -8.69
N TYR A 57 -3.80 -1.81 -8.53
CA TYR A 57 -3.99 -2.68 -7.38
C TYR A 57 -2.63 -2.91 -6.74
N ILE A 58 -2.48 -2.49 -5.48
CA ILE A 58 -1.28 -2.76 -4.69
C ILE A 58 -1.58 -3.98 -3.84
N LYS A 59 -0.97 -5.11 -4.17
CA LYS A 59 -1.05 -6.37 -3.42
C LYS A 59 0.17 -6.45 -2.49
N LEU A 60 -0.05 -6.76 -1.23
CA LEU A 60 0.99 -7.04 -0.25
C LEU A 60 0.98 -8.53 0.02
N GLU A 61 2.09 -9.16 -0.31
CA GLU A 61 2.31 -10.58 -0.17
C GLU A 61 3.39 -10.78 0.88
N ASP A 62 3.20 -11.68 1.84
CA ASP A 62 4.26 -11.98 2.80
C ASP A 62 5.49 -12.57 2.09
N LYS A 63 6.71 -12.14 2.46
CA LYS A 63 7.96 -12.60 1.80
C LYS A 63 8.27 -14.07 2.12
N VAL A 64 7.80 -14.57 3.26
CA VAL A 64 8.10 -15.91 3.78
C VAL A 64 7.07 -16.93 3.32
N SER A 65 5.77 -16.60 3.45
CA SER A 65 4.67 -17.49 3.07
C SER A 65 4.15 -17.27 1.65
N GLY A 66 4.39 -16.10 1.04
CA GLY A 66 3.73 -15.72 -0.23
C GLY A 66 2.22 -15.51 -0.08
N GLU A 67 1.72 -15.42 1.15
CA GLU A 67 0.31 -15.24 1.45
C GLU A 67 -0.09 -13.78 1.19
N LEU A 68 -1.17 -13.57 0.43
CA LEU A 68 -1.67 -12.24 0.14
C LEU A 68 -2.31 -11.69 1.41
N PHE A 69 -1.59 -10.80 2.08
CA PHE A 69 -2.01 -10.22 3.34
C PHE A 69 -3.11 -9.18 3.12
N ALA A 70 -2.93 -8.33 2.11
CA ALA A 70 -3.91 -7.31 1.79
C ALA A 70 -3.76 -6.81 0.35
N GLN A 71 -4.83 -6.19 -0.15
CA GLN A 71 -4.82 -5.51 -1.45
C GLN A 71 -5.43 -4.11 -1.33
N ALA A 72 -4.84 -3.13 -2.00
CA ALA A 72 -5.33 -1.76 -2.07
C ALA A 72 -5.71 -1.44 -3.52
N PRO A 73 -7.00 -1.29 -3.85
CA PRO A 73 -7.41 -0.69 -5.11
C PRO A 73 -7.17 0.82 -5.07
N VAL A 74 -6.48 1.32 -6.08
CA VAL A 74 -6.13 2.73 -6.33
C VAL A 74 -6.80 3.12 -7.64
N GLU A 75 -7.99 3.71 -7.54
CA GLU A 75 -8.80 4.12 -8.69
C GLU A 75 -8.47 5.55 -9.16
N GLN A 76 -8.01 6.41 -8.25
CA GLN A 76 -7.60 7.79 -8.53
C GLN A 76 -6.32 8.15 -7.80
N TYR A 77 -5.35 8.67 -8.56
CA TYR A 77 -4.16 9.34 -8.05
C TYR A 77 -4.12 10.77 -8.62
N PRO A 78 -3.90 11.81 -7.79
CA PRO A 78 -3.73 11.79 -6.33
C PRO A 78 -5.08 11.60 -5.58
N GLY A 79 -5.09 10.79 -4.51
CA GLY A 79 -6.30 10.49 -3.73
C GLY A 79 -6.01 9.86 -2.38
N ILE A 80 -7.03 9.57 -1.57
CA ILE A 80 -6.91 9.00 -0.21
C ILE A 80 -6.28 7.60 -0.15
N ALA A 81 -6.09 6.96 -1.30
CA ALA A 81 -5.52 5.62 -1.40
C ALA A 81 -4.02 5.61 -1.09
N VAL A 82 -3.32 6.71 -1.40
CA VAL A 82 -1.89 6.89 -1.14
C VAL A 82 -1.67 8.30 -0.60
N GLU A 83 -1.30 8.41 0.68
CA GLU A 83 -0.95 9.69 1.31
C GLU A 83 0.56 9.69 1.63
N THR A 84 1.27 10.75 1.24
CA THR A 84 2.69 10.90 1.59
C THR A 84 2.84 11.48 2.98
N VAL A 85 3.93 11.10 3.66
CA VAL A 85 4.29 11.65 4.96
C VAL A 85 4.99 13.00 4.78
N THR A 86 4.61 14.01 5.57
CA THR A 86 5.14 15.38 5.44
C THR A 86 6.61 15.51 5.86
N ASP A 87 7.05 14.66 6.78
CA ASP A 87 8.39 14.70 7.38
C ASP A 87 9.43 13.88 6.61
N SER A 88 9.00 12.96 5.72
CA SER A 88 9.91 12.07 5.02
C SER A 88 9.27 11.50 3.75
N SER A 89 9.90 11.75 2.60
CA SER A 89 9.49 11.21 1.29
C SER A 89 9.78 9.71 1.11
N ARG A 90 10.38 9.05 2.10
CA ARG A 90 10.63 7.60 2.11
C ARG A 90 9.47 6.78 2.66
N TYR A 91 8.52 7.45 3.34
CA TYR A 91 7.37 6.81 3.96
C TYR A 91 6.08 7.22 3.27
N PHE A 92 5.25 6.22 2.99
CA PHE A 92 3.98 6.37 2.32
C PHE A 92 2.90 5.69 3.14
N VAL A 93 1.76 6.33 3.31
CA VAL A 93 0.56 5.68 3.83
C VAL A 93 -0.23 5.17 2.66
N ILE A 94 -0.61 3.90 2.70
CA ILE A 94 -1.59 3.37 1.77
C ILE A 94 -2.78 2.80 2.51
N ARG A 95 -3.94 2.90 1.87
CA ARG A 95 -5.17 2.29 2.35
C ARG A 95 -5.31 0.91 1.74
N ILE A 96 -5.04 -0.11 2.53
CA ILE A 96 -5.27 -1.51 2.15
C ILE A 96 -6.66 -1.96 2.55
N GLN A 97 -7.18 -2.95 1.84
CA GLN A 97 -8.39 -3.65 2.18
C GLN A 97 -8.09 -5.13 2.37
N ASP A 98 -8.56 -5.67 3.49
CA ASP A 98 -8.54 -7.10 3.75
C ASP A 98 -9.62 -7.79 2.91
N GLY A 99 -9.44 -9.07 2.59
CA GLY A 99 -10.42 -9.88 1.84
C GLY A 99 -11.82 -9.91 2.47
N THR A 100 -11.95 -9.54 3.76
CA THR A 100 -13.22 -9.36 4.47
C THR A 100 -13.90 -7.99 4.27
N GLY A 101 -13.35 -7.11 3.42
CA GLY A 101 -13.89 -5.79 3.13
C GLY A 101 -13.50 -4.71 4.14
N ARG A 102 -12.75 -5.05 5.19
CA ARG A 102 -12.22 -4.10 6.17
C ARG A 102 -11.06 -3.32 5.56
N SER A 103 -11.14 -1.99 5.56
CA SER A 103 -10.02 -1.15 5.15
C SER A 103 -9.15 -0.76 6.34
N ALA A 104 -7.84 -0.90 6.20
CA ALA A 104 -6.83 -0.46 7.14
C ALA A 104 -5.86 0.52 6.47
N PHE A 105 -5.30 1.44 7.26
CA PHE A 105 -4.22 2.28 6.82
C PHE A 105 -2.91 1.67 7.32
N ILE A 106 -1.95 1.54 6.41
CA ILE A 106 -0.61 1.04 6.74
C ILE A 106 0.43 2.03 6.21
N GLY A 107 1.49 2.19 6.99
CA GLY A 107 2.70 2.86 6.57
C GLY A 107 3.56 1.88 5.82
N LEU A 108 4.11 2.30 4.69
CA LEU A 108 5.08 1.57 3.92
C LEU A 108 6.36 2.39 3.88
N GLU A 109 7.47 1.73 4.15
CA GLU A 109 8.79 2.22 3.83
C GLU A 109 9.31 1.45 2.63
N GLY A 110 9.60 2.17 1.56
CA GLY A 110 10.16 1.60 0.36
C GLY A 110 10.79 2.70 -0.47
N MET A 111 12.01 2.45 -0.93
CA MET A 111 12.63 3.29 -1.95
C MET A 111 11.92 3.00 -3.28
N PHE A 112 11.05 3.92 -3.70
CA PHE A 112 10.40 3.86 -5.01
C PHE A 112 11.44 4.04 -6.12
#